data_AF-A0A2S6HMJ7-F1
#
_entry.id   AF-A0A2S6HMJ7-F1
#
_cell.length_a   1.000
_cell.length_b   1.000
_cell.length_c   1.000
_cell.angle_alpha   90.00
_cell.angle_beta   90.00
_cell.angle_gamma   90.00
#
_symmetry.space_group_name_H-M   'P 1'
#
loop_
_entity.id
_entity.type
_entity.pdbx_description
1 polymer ?
#
loop_
_entity_poly.entity_id
_entity_poly.type
_entity_poly.pdbx_seq_one_letter_code
_entity_poly.pdbx_strand_id
1 'polypeptide(L)'
;MIKKDKKPEELGSWMDTYGDMVTLLLCFFVLLYSMSSVDQTKWKLLVESFNPSAAQSSDQVVLNAKVGEGDGELKGSPASGGESTDFDELYLMLKKVVDDRNMQDSVEITRGDGFTFISFRDKVFFDGDSSVLRQEGKDVLSEFAASMAQANDNIKEVQVLGHTSQGNPERANNIRNDRMLSAQRSAEVIIFL
;
A
#
# COMPACT_ATOMS: atom_id res chain seq x y z
N MET A 1 77.80 14.59 -19.16
CA MET A 1 76.49 15.25 -19.29
C MET A 1 75.47 14.20 -19.72
N ILE A 2 74.56 13.81 -18.84
CA ILE A 2 73.44 12.91 -19.17
C ILE A 2 72.17 13.71 -18.89
N LYS A 3 71.39 14.01 -19.94
CA LYS A 3 70.07 14.62 -19.81
C LYS A 3 69.10 13.54 -19.35
N LYS A 4 68.48 13.73 -18.18
CA LYS A 4 67.33 12.95 -17.73
C LYS A 4 66.09 13.49 -18.45
N ASP A 5 65.51 12.68 -19.34
CA ASP A 5 64.17 12.94 -19.88
C ASP A 5 63.14 12.89 -18.75
N LYS A 6 62.41 13.98 -18.56
CA LYS A 6 61.20 14.01 -17.73
C LYS A 6 60.11 13.30 -18.53
N LYS A 7 59.71 12.12 -18.08
CA LYS A 7 58.46 11.49 -18.54
C LYS A 7 57.30 12.44 -18.24
N PRO A 8 56.36 12.66 -19.17
CA PRO A 8 55.19 13.46 -18.88
C PRO A 8 54.40 12.81 -17.74
N GLU A 9 54.08 13.61 -16.73
CA GLU A 9 53.39 13.19 -15.53
C GLU A 9 52.02 12.57 -15.86
N GLU A 10 51.62 11.57 -15.08
CA GLU A 10 50.40 10.77 -15.15
C GLU A 10 49.11 11.59 -14.87
N LEU A 11 48.92 12.71 -15.56
CA LEU A 11 47.71 13.53 -15.43
C LEU A 11 46.41 12.83 -15.91
N GLY A 12 46.52 11.63 -16.50
CA GLY A 12 45.39 10.85 -17.01
C GLY A 12 44.84 9.74 -16.09
N SER A 13 45.58 9.30 -15.06
CA SER A 13 45.21 8.08 -14.31
C SER A 13 43.94 8.22 -13.47
N TRP A 14 43.69 9.39 -12.89
CA TRP A 14 42.47 9.65 -12.13
C TRP A 14 41.25 9.80 -13.05
N MET A 15 41.47 10.31 -14.27
CA MET A 15 40.43 10.52 -15.27
C MET A 15 39.95 9.18 -15.85
N ASP A 16 40.85 8.21 -15.97
CA ASP A 16 40.51 6.84 -16.38
C ASP A 16 39.66 6.12 -15.32
N THR A 17 39.98 6.28 -14.03
CA THR A 17 39.18 5.67 -12.95
C THR A 17 37.81 6.34 -12.80
N TYR A 18 37.73 7.65 -13.03
CA TYR A 18 36.46 8.36 -13.11
C TYR A 18 35.63 7.90 -14.31
N GLY A 19 36.26 7.73 -15.48
CA GLY A 19 35.62 7.18 -16.67
C GLY A 19 35.02 5.78 -16.43
N ASP A 20 35.76 4.91 -15.75
CA ASP A 20 35.31 3.55 -15.39
C ASP A 20 34.10 3.56 -14.42
N MET A 21 34.11 4.44 -13.42
CA MET A 21 32.96 4.56 -12.51
C MET A 21 31.70 5.10 -13.23
N VAL A 22 31.85 6.05 -14.16
CA VAL A 22 30.73 6.59 -14.94
C VAL A 22 30.15 5.54 -15.90
N THR A 23 30.99 4.71 -16.53
CA THR A 23 30.52 3.63 -17.42
C THR A 23 29.86 2.49 -16.64
N LEU A 24 30.34 2.14 -15.45
CA LEU A 24 29.67 1.17 -14.56
C LEU A 24 28.30 1.67 -14.12
N LEU A 25 28.18 2.96 -13.79
CA LEU A 25 26.92 3.57 -13.40
C LEU A 25 25.93 3.65 -14.58
N LEU A 26 26.39 4.00 -15.78
CA LEU A 26 25.60 3.93 -17.01
C LEU A 26 25.10 2.50 -17.27
N CYS A 27 26.00 1.52 -17.19
CA CYS A 27 25.67 0.11 -17.42
C CYS A 27 24.65 -0.39 -16.39
N PHE A 28 24.79 0.03 -15.13
CA PHE A 28 23.84 -0.26 -14.06
C PHE A 28 22.44 0.30 -14.36
N PHE A 29 22.32 1.57 -14.78
CA PHE A 29 21.03 2.16 -15.15
C PHE A 29 20.40 1.52 -16.40
N VAL A 30 21.20 1.14 -17.40
CA VAL A 30 20.71 0.42 -18.58
C VAL A 30 20.20 -0.97 -18.21
N LEU A 31 20.87 -1.68 -17.30
CA LEU A 31 20.40 -2.96 -16.77
C LEU A 31 19.11 -2.82 -15.97
N LEU A 32 19.01 -1.82 -15.09
CA LEU A 32 17.77 -1.52 -14.35
C LEU A 32 16.62 -1.18 -15.31
N TYR A 33 16.88 -0.38 -16.34
CA TYR A 33 15.89 -0.05 -17.37
C TYR A 33 15.44 -1.30 -18.14
N SER A 34 16.37 -2.21 -18.47
CA SER A 34 16.05 -3.48 -19.12
C SER A 34 15.22 -4.43 -18.25
N MET A 35 15.31 -4.34 -16.92
CA MET A 35 14.49 -5.12 -16.00
C MET A 35 13.17 -4.43 -15.64
N SER A 36 13.07 -3.11 -15.84
CA SER A 36 11.87 -2.31 -15.52
C SER A 36 10.72 -2.52 -16.49
N SER A 37 10.93 -3.24 -17.60
CA SER A 37 9.87 -3.67 -18.51
C SER A 37 9.49 -5.12 -18.18
N VAL A 38 8.67 -5.29 -17.13
CA VAL A 38 7.90 -6.52 -17.02
C VAL A 38 6.81 -6.44 -18.09
N ASP A 39 7.07 -7.08 -19.22
CA ASP A 39 6.10 -7.25 -20.30
C ASP A 39 4.86 -7.93 -19.73
N GLN A 40 3.76 -7.18 -19.61
CA GLN A 40 2.49 -7.66 -19.08
C GLN A 40 2.00 -8.91 -19.81
N THR A 41 2.41 -9.08 -21.07
CA THR A 41 2.14 -10.26 -21.89
C THR A 41 2.81 -11.51 -21.34
N LYS A 42 4.07 -11.40 -20.87
CA LYS A 42 4.81 -12.52 -20.26
C LYS A 42 4.30 -12.84 -18.87
N TRP A 43 3.89 -11.83 -18.11
CA TRP A 43 3.23 -12.03 -16.81
C TRP A 43 1.88 -12.74 -16.99
N LYS A 44 1.06 -12.29 -17.94
CA LYS A 44 -0.22 -12.93 -18.29
C LYS A 44 -0.01 -14.38 -18.74
N LEU A 45 0.99 -14.65 -19.59
CA LEU A 45 1.30 -16.01 -20.05
C LEU A 45 1.81 -16.92 -18.92
N LEU A 46 2.59 -16.38 -17.98
CA LEU A 46 2.99 -17.13 -16.78
C LEU A 46 1.78 -17.44 -15.90
N VAL A 47 0.93 -16.45 -15.62
CA VAL A 47 -0.32 -16.63 -14.85
C VAL A 47 -1.23 -17.64 -15.53
N GLU A 48 -1.36 -17.60 -16.85
CA GLU A 48 -2.14 -18.56 -17.65
C GLU A 48 -1.52 -19.97 -17.62
N SER A 49 -0.19 -20.10 -17.58
CA SER A 49 0.48 -21.40 -17.44
C SER A 49 0.33 -22.04 -16.06
N PHE A 50 0.19 -21.22 -15.00
CA PHE A 50 -0.06 -21.69 -13.64
C PHE A 50 -1.56 -21.87 -13.35
N ASN A 51 -2.43 -21.19 -14.10
CA ASN A 51 -3.88 -21.31 -13.97
C ASN A 51 -4.57 -21.29 -15.36
N PRO A 52 -4.58 -22.43 -16.08
CA PRO A 52 -5.23 -22.54 -17.39
C PRO A 52 -6.76 -22.37 -17.35
N SER A 53 -7.37 -22.35 -16.15
CA SER A 53 -8.79 -22.13 -15.95
C SER A 53 -9.18 -20.64 -15.85
N ALA A 54 -8.22 -19.72 -15.67
CA ALA A 54 -8.47 -18.28 -15.70
C ALA A 54 -8.78 -17.73 -17.11
N ALA A 55 -8.59 -18.53 -18.16
CA ALA A 55 -8.89 -18.16 -19.53
C ALA A 55 -10.40 -18.12 -19.87
N GLN A 56 -11.27 -18.66 -19.00
CA GLN A 56 -12.73 -18.65 -19.23
C GLN A 56 -13.47 -17.43 -18.68
N SER A 57 -12.82 -16.55 -17.93
CA SER A 57 -13.38 -15.25 -17.54
C SER A 57 -12.67 -14.12 -18.26
N SER A 58 -12.76 -14.12 -19.59
CA SER A 58 -12.41 -12.98 -20.42
C SER A 58 -13.49 -11.90 -20.25
N ASP A 59 -13.31 -11.01 -19.29
CA ASP A 59 -13.45 -9.58 -19.57
C ASP A 59 -12.88 -8.74 -18.42
N GLN A 60 -11.98 -7.83 -18.81
CA GLN A 60 -11.63 -6.62 -18.06
C GLN A 60 -10.72 -6.76 -16.83
N VAL A 61 -9.47 -7.19 -17.04
CA VAL A 61 -8.35 -6.70 -16.22
C VAL A 61 -7.71 -5.51 -16.94
N VAL A 62 -8.33 -4.33 -16.80
CA VAL A 62 -7.68 -3.06 -17.16
C VAL A 62 -6.92 -2.59 -15.92
N LEU A 63 -5.69 -3.10 -15.75
CA LEU A 63 -4.74 -2.57 -14.77
C LEU A 63 -4.13 -1.28 -15.34
N ASN A 64 -4.77 -0.16 -15.06
CA ASN A 64 -4.25 1.17 -15.36
C ASN A 64 -3.18 1.53 -14.30
N ALA A 65 -1.98 0.96 -14.46
CA ALA A 65 -0.82 1.28 -13.64
C ALA A 65 -0.28 2.68 -14.03
N LYS A 66 -0.79 3.73 -13.39
CA LYS A 66 -0.05 4.98 -13.25
C LYS A 66 1.03 4.77 -12.20
N VAL A 67 2.26 4.60 -12.66
CA VAL A 67 3.47 4.59 -11.84
C VAL A 67 3.69 6.01 -11.33
N GLY A 68 3.47 6.22 -10.04
CA GLY A 68 3.92 7.38 -9.26
C GLY A 68 4.91 6.91 -8.20
N GLU A 69 6.03 7.61 -8.10
CA GLU A 69 7.20 7.27 -7.30
C GLU A 69 6.93 7.18 -5.78
N GLY A 70 7.50 6.14 -5.16
CA GLY A 70 7.97 6.15 -3.78
C GLY A 70 6.96 5.84 -2.68
N ASP A 71 6.89 4.58 -2.24
CA ASP A 71 7.35 4.20 -0.90
C ASP A 71 7.54 2.67 -0.81
N GLY A 72 8.47 2.23 0.03
CA GLY A 72 8.90 0.82 0.09
C GLY A 72 7.89 -0.09 0.80
N GLU A 73 7.24 -0.97 0.03
CA GLU A 73 6.47 -2.09 0.60
C GLU A 73 7.20 -3.43 0.46
N LEU A 74 7.13 -4.17 1.58
CA LEU A 74 7.87 -5.39 1.86
C LEU A 74 7.46 -6.54 0.94
N LYS A 75 8.48 -7.20 0.40
CA LYS A 75 8.39 -8.38 -0.48
C LYS A 75 7.87 -9.58 0.31
N GLY A 76 6.57 -9.88 0.24
CA GLY A 76 5.98 -11.15 0.68
C GLY A 76 6.25 -12.25 -0.34
N SER A 77 6.95 -13.32 0.08
CA SER A 77 7.10 -14.57 -0.70
C SER A 77 5.75 -15.27 -0.87
N PRO A 78 5.53 -16.06 -1.95
CA PRO A 78 4.28 -16.77 -2.16
C PRO A 78 4.23 -17.97 -1.22
N ALA A 79 3.45 -17.85 -0.14
CA ALA A 79 3.05 -19.01 0.64
C ALA A 79 1.92 -19.75 -0.09
N SER A 80 2.05 -21.06 -0.06
CA SER A 80 1.26 -22.07 -0.75
C SER A 80 -0.19 -22.15 -0.26
N GLY A 81 -1.13 -22.12 -1.21
CA GLY A 81 -2.22 -23.09 -1.31
C GLY A 81 -3.30 -23.14 -0.21
N GLY A 82 -4.48 -22.58 -0.54
CA GLY A 82 -5.78 -22.96 0.03
C GLY A 82 -6.48 -21.83 0.79
N GLU A 83 -7.72 -21.51 0.39
CA GLU A 83 -8.66 -20.58 1.05
C GLU A 83 -8.44 -19.06 0.89
N SER A 84 -7.90 -18.59 -0.25
CA SER A 84 -7.76 -17.14 -0.51
C SER A 84 -8.91 -16.49 -1.28
N THR A 85 -9.99 -17.21 -1.63
CA THR A 85 -11.07 -16.67 -2.48
C THR A 85 -11.95 -15.67 -1.75
N ASP A 86 -12.34 -15.98 -0.53
CA ASP A 86 -13.46 -15.28 0.12
C ASP A 86 -13.04 -13.90 0.64
N PHE A 87 -11.80 -13.77 1.14
CA PHE A 87 -11.24 -12.47 1.53
C PHE A 87 -10.82 -11.63 0.33
N ASP A 88 -10.46 -12.26 -0.79
CA ASP A 88 -10.21 -11.55 -2.04
C ASP A 88 -11.50 -10.92 -2.58
N GLU A 89 -12.61 -11.65 -2.51
CA GLU A 89 -13.94 -11.15 -2.87
C GLU A 89 -14.40 -10.01 -1.95
N LEU A 90 -14.22 -10.16 -0.63
CA LEU A 90 -14.54 -9.10 0.34
C LEU A 90 -13.73 -7.84 0.05
N TYR A 91 -12.43 -7.98 -0.19
CA TYR A 91 -11.57 -6.85 -0.59
C TYR A 91 -12.10 -6.15 -1.84
N LEU A 92 -12.44 -6.90 -2.89
CA LEU A 92 -12.96 -6.33 -4.14
C LEU A 92 -14.30 -5.62 -3.95
N MET A 93 -15.18 -6.20 -3.13
CA MET A 93 -16.48 -5.61 -2.79
C MET A 93 -16.32 -4.29 -2.04
N LEU A 94 -15.48 -4.27 -1.00
CA LEU A 94 -15.21 -3.06 -0.22
C LEU A 94 -14.52 -1.99 -1.06
N LYS A 95 -13.57 -2.38 -1.93
CA LYS A 95 -12.90 -1.47 -2.86
C LYS A 95 -13.89 -0.80 -3.80
N LYS A 96 -14.84 -1.58 -4.34
CA LYS A 96 -15.92 -1.07 -5.19
C LYS A 96 -16.79 -0.05 -4.45
N VAL A 97 -17.16 -0.30 -3.20
CA VAL A 97 -17.95 0.67 -2.40
C VAL A 97 -17.19 1.98 -2.21
N VAL A 98 -15.90 1.91 -1.90
CA VAL A 98 -15.05 3.11 -1.78
C VAL A 98 -14.98 3.86 -3.11
N ASP A 99 -14.92 3.15 -4.24
CA ASP A 99 -14.85 3.76 -5.56
C ASP A 99 -16.17 4.41 -6.01
N ASP A 100 -17.28 3.68 -5.88
CA ASP A 100 -18.63 4.13 -6.28
C ASP A 100 -19.12 5.33 -5.46
N ARG A 101 -18.61 5.49 -4.23
CA ARG A 101 -18.99 6.59 -3.32
C ARG A 101 -17.97 7.74 -3.29
N ASN A 102 -16.95 7.72 -4.16
CA ASN A 102 -15.90 8.74 -4.21
C ASN A 102 -15.18 8.94 -2.86
N MET A 103 -14.93 7.84 -2.15
CA MET A 103 -14.31 7.85 -0.81
C MET A 103 -12.81 7.52 -0.83
N GLN A 104 -12.20 7.43 -2.02
CA GLN A 104 -10.79 7.01 -2.19
C GLN A 104 -9.81 7.90 -1.43
N ASP A 105 -10.17 9.18 -1.28
CA ASP A 105 -9.40 10.11 -0.49
C ASP A 105 -9.46 9.68 0.99
N SER A 106 -10.65 9.41 1.53
CA SER A 106 -10.88 9.24 2.97
C SER A 106 -10.62 7.84 3.52
N VAL A 107 -10.63 6.83 2.65
CA VAL A 107 -10.53 5.42 3.04
C VAL A 107 -9.49 4.70 2.20
N GLU A 108 -8.62 3.98 2.88
CA GLU A 108 -7.61 3.11 2.29
C GLU A 108 -7.92 1.66 2.68
N ILE A 109 -7.83 0.76 1.71
CA ILE A 109 -8.08 -0.67 1.91
C ILE A 109 -6.85 -1.44 1.45
N THR A 110 -6.30 -2.25 2.34
CA THR A 110 -5.12 -3.07 2.11
C THR A 110 -5.46 -4.54 2.30
N ARG A 111 -5.00 -5.39 1.39
CA ARG A 111 -5.18 -6.84 1.48
C ARG A 111 -4.05 -7.45 2.30
N GLY A 112 -4.40 -8.27 3.28
CA GLY A 112 -3.49 -9.12 4.05
C GLY A 112 -3.72 -10.61 3.77
N ASP A 113 -2.90 -11.45 4.38
CA ASP A 113 -3.06 -12.91 4.33
C ASP A 113 -4.16 -13.35 5.31
N GLY A 114 -5.36 -13.59 4.80
CA GLY A 114 -6.53 -13.99 5.61
C GLY A 114 -7.24 -12.84 6.34
N PHE A 115 -6.93 -11.58 6.03
CA PHE A 115 -7.63 -10.41 6.56
C PHE A 115 -7.60 -9.23 5.57
N THR A 116 -8.53 -8.30 5.73
CA THR A 116 -8.53 -7.01 5.00
C THR A 116 -8.40 -5.88 6.00
N PHE A 117 -7.41 -5.01 5.80
CA PHE A 117 -7.22 -3.82 6.63
C PHE A 117 -7.94 -2.64 6.00
N ILE A 118 -8.74 -1.92 6.78
CA ILE A 118 -9.45 -0.73 6.34
C ILE A 118 -9.00 0.43 7.23
N SER A 119 -8.32 1.39 6.64
CA SER A 119 -7.83 2.59 7.31
C SER A 119 -8.70 3.77 6.91
N PHE A 120 -9.13 4.53 7.90
CA PHE A 120 -9.95 5.71 7.71
C PHE A 120 -9.22 6.95 8.23
N ARG A 121 -9.40 8.07 7.54
CA ARG A 121 -8.90 9.34 8.06
C ARG A 121 -9.76 9.85 9.22
N ASP A 122 -9.11 10.18 10.33
CA ASP A 122 -9.76 10.55 11.60
C ASP A 122 -10.84 11.65 11.47
N LYS A 123 -10.60 12.65 10.60
CA LYS A 123 -11.51 13.79 10.41
C LYS A 123 -12.91 13.41 9.88
N VAL A 124 -13.09 12.19 9.38
CA VAL A 124 -14.37 11.71 8.86
C VAL A 124 -15.32 11.33 9.98
N PHE A 125 -14.81 10.67 11.03
CA PHE A 125 -15.65 10.05 12.05
C PHE A 125 -15.89 10.92 13.27
N PHE A 126 -14.89 11.70 13.67
CA PHE A 126 -14.91 12.39 14.95
C PHE A 126 -14.42 13.83 14.81
N ASP A 127 -14.90 14.70 15.70
CA ASP A 127 -14.28 16.00 15.94
C ASP A 127 -13.06 15.85 16.87
N GLY A 128 -12.22 16.89 16.91
CA GLY A 128 -11.05 16.93 17.79
C GLY A 128 -11.45 16.74 19.26
N ASP A 129 -10.71 15.88 19.97
CA ASP A 129 -10.93 15.53 21.38
C ASP A 129 -12.34 14.98 21.70
N SER A 130 -13.08 14.48 20.71
CA SER A 130 -14.41 13.89 20.87
C SER A 130 -14.44 12.42 20.43
N SER A 131 -15.23 11.60 21.12
CA SER A 131 -15.58 10.24 20.72
C SER A 131 -16.98 10.13 20.10
N VAL A 132 -17.71 11.24 20.00
CA VAL A 132 -19.07 11.22 19.42
C VAL A 132 -18.98 11.11 17.91
N LEU A 133 -19.59 10.06 17.35
CA LEU A 133 -19.65 9.85 15.90
C LEU A 133 -20.43 10.98 15.21
N ARG A 134 -19.78 11.59 14.22
CA ARG A 134 -20.39 12.55 13.29
C ARG A 134 -21.40 11.87 12.38
N GLN A 135 -22.31 12.65 11.78
CA GLN A 135 -23.29 12.09 10.85
C GLN A 135 -22.62 11.49 9.61
N GLU A 136 -21.66 12.19 9.03
CA GLU A 136 -20.91 11.70 7.86
C GLU A 136 -20.18 10.39 8.16
N GLY A 137 -19.67 10.26 9.39
CA GLY A 137 -19.05 9.05 9.88
C GLY A 137 -20.00 7.87 9.98
N LYS A 138 -21.22 8.10 10.48
CA LYS A 138 -22.28 7.08 10.55
C LYS A 138 -22.71 6.62 9.17
N ASP A 139 -22.84 7.55 8.23
CA ASP A 139 -23.20 7.22 6.84
C ASP A 139 -22.14 6.29 6.23
N VAL A 140 -20.86 6.61 6.39
CA VAL A 140 -19.75 5.73 5.97
C VAL A 140 -19.82 4.37 6.64
N LEU A 141 -19.91 4.31 7.97
CA LEU A 141 -19.96 3.05 8.71
C LEU A 141 -21.15 2.19 8.30
N SER A 142 -22.29 2.79 7.94
CA SER A 142 -23.48 2.06 7.51
C SER A 142 -23.27 1.31 6.18
N GLU A 143 -22.51 1.89 5.26
CA GLU A 143 -22.16 1.23 3.99
C GLU A 143 -21.23 0.03 4.24
N PHE A 144 -20.22 0.20 5.10
CA PHE A 144 -19.33 -0.90 5.48
C PHE A 144 -20.08 -2.00 6.25
N ALA A 145 -20.98 -1.63 7.17
CA ALA A 145 -21.82 -2.58 7.89
C ALA A 145 -22.69 -3.41 6.94
N ALA A 146 -23.29 -2.78 5.92
CA ALA A 146 -24.08 -3.48 4.91
C ALA A 146 -23.22 -4.44 4.07
N SER A 147 -22.03 -4.00 3.65
CA SER A 147 -21.06 -4.86 2.95
C SER A 147 -20.61 -6.05 3.78
N MET A 148 -20.27 -5.83 5.05
CA MET A 148 -19.88 -6.91 5.96
C MET A 148 -21.03 -7.87 6.24
N ALA A 149 -22.27 -7.36 6.36
CA ALA A 149 -23.46 -8.20 6.55
C ALA A 149 -23.69 -9.16 5.38
N GLN A 150 -23.37 -8.75 4.14
CA GLN A 150 -23.45 -9.63 2.96
C GLN A 150 -22.40 -10.75 2.99
N ALA A 151 -21.24 -10.50 3.61
CA ALA A 151 -20.13 -11.44 3.73
C ALA A 151 -20.02 -12.09 5.13
N ASN A 152 -21.08 -12.02 5.93
CA ASN A 152 -21.06 -12.40 7.34
C ASN A 152 -20.62 -13.86 7.57
N ASP A 153 -20.99 -14.77 6.67
CA ASP A 153 -20.63 -16.19 6.78
C ASP A 153 -19.11 -16.43 6.67
N ASN A 154 -18.37 -15.49 6.07
CA ASN A 154 -16.93 -15.58 5.83
C ASN A 154 -16.11 -14.74 6.83
N ILE A 155 -16.76 -13.85 7.59
CA ILE A 155 -16.10 -12.98 8.56
C ILE A 155 -16.10 -13.64 9.94
N LYS A 156 -14.93 -14.12 10.37
CA LYS A 156 -14.75 -14.74 11.70
C LYS A 156 -14.63 -13.71 12.81
N GLU A 157 -14.02 -12.55 12.52
CA GLU A 157 -13.67 -11.54 13.51
C GLU A 157 -13.62 -10.16 12.87
N VAL A 158 -14.10 -9.14 13.60
CA VAL A 158 -13.94 -7.72 13.26
C VAL A 158 -13.15 -7.04 14.37
N GLN A 159 -12.02 -6.45 14.04
CA GLN A 159 -11.16 -5.72 14.98
C GLN A 159 -11.19 -4.22 14.64
N VAL A 160 -11.54 -3.39 15.63
CA VAL A 160 -11.55 -1.94 15.50
C VAL A 160 -10.40 -1.33 16.29
N LEU A 161 -9.47 -0.70 15.58
CA LEU A 161 -8.26 -0.09 16.16
C LEU A 161 -8.39 1.44 16.18
N GLY A 162 -8.34 2.01 17.38
CA GLY A 162 -8.45 3.45 17.60
C GLY A 162 -7.08 4.09 17.74
N HIS A 163 -6.85 5.16 16.99
CA HIS A 163 -5.62 5.94 17.04
C HIS A 163 -5.93 7.39 17.40
N THR A 164 -5.03 8.01 18.15
CA THR A 164 -5.04 9.46 18.43
C THR A 164 -3.70 10.05 18.02
N SER A 165 -3.70 11.32 17.61
CA SER A 165 -2.50 12.05 17.25
C SER A 165 -2.34 13.30 18.10
N GLN A 166 -1.12 13.82 18.18
CA GLN A 166 -0.85 15.06 18.88
C GLN A 166 -1.42 16.24 18.10
N GLY A 167 -2.39 16.94 18.69
CA GLY A 167 -3.07 18.06 18.03
C GLY A 167 -2.22 19.34 17.95
N ASN A 168 -1.36 19.58 18.94
CA ASN A 168 -0.47 20.74 18.99
C ASN A 168 1.00 20.27 18.96
N PRO A 169 1.80 20.58 17.92
CA PRO A 169 3.21 20.17 17.83
C PRO A 169 4.08 20.63 19.02
N GLU A 170 3.76 21.79 19.60
CA GLU A 170 4.54 22.42 20.67
C GLU A 170 4.17 21.91 22.07
N ARG A 171 3.06 21.16 22.20
CA ARG A 171 2.57 20.68 23.50
C ARG A 171 2.12 19.24 23.40
N ALA A 172 2.87 18.37 24.10
CA ALA A 172 2.50 16.97 24.25
C ALA A 172 1.10 16.82 24.86
N ASN A 173 0.32 15.89 24.30
CA ASN A 173 -0.97 15.51 24.83
C ASN A 173 -0.83 14.80 26.18
N ASN A 174 -1.93 14.75 26.94
CA ASN A 174 -1.98 13.94 28.13
C ASN A 174 -2.16 12.46 27.75
N ILE A 175 -1.21 11.61 28.15
CA ILE A 175 -1.20 10.18 27.83
C ILE A 175 -2.50 9.48 28.24
N ARG A 176 -3.05 9.79 29.42
CA ARG A 176 -4.28 9.17 29.91
C ARG A 176 -5.48 9.57 29.05
N ASN A 177 -5.55 10.83 28.64
CA ASN A 177 -6.64 11.31 27.80
C ASN A 177 -6.57 10.67 26.41
N ASP A 178 -5.39 10.61 25.79
CA ASP A 178 -5.21 9.99 24.47
C ASP A 178 -5.59 8.51 24.49
N ARG A 179 -5.12 7.76 25.49
CA ARG A 179 -5.45 6.33 25.64
C ARG A 179 -6.94 6.09 25.88
N MET A 180 -7.60 6.97 26.64
CA MET A 180 -9.04 6.87 26.89
C MET A 180 -9.82 7.25 25.63
N LEU A 181 -9.44 8.32 24.95
CA LEU A 181 -10.10 8.80 23.74
C LEU A 181 -10.01 7.77 22.60
N SER A 182 -8.83 7.16 22.40
CA SER A 182 -8.67 6.12 21.38
C SER A 182 -9.56 4.91 21.67
N ALA A 183 -9.62 4.47 22.93
CA ALA A 183 -10.45 3.35 23.36
C ALA A 183 -11.95 3.67 23.24
N GLN A 184 -12.36 4.88 23.61
CA GLN A 184 -13.74 5.34 23.47
C GLN A 184 -14.16 5.41 22.00
N ARG A 185 -13.33 5.98 21.12
CA ARG A 185 -13.61 6.03 19.68
C ARG A 185 -13.78 4.64 19.09
N SER A 186 -12.91 3.69 19.43
CA SER A 186 -13.07 2.28 19.02
C SER A 186 -14.37 1.68 19.52
N ALA A 187 -14.72 1.90 20.80
CA ALA A 187 -15.93 1.38 21.39
C ALA A 187 -17.19 1.92 20.70
N GLU A 188 -17.24 3.21 20.39
CA GLU A 188 -18.38 3.86 19.71
C GLU A 188 -18.58 3.31 18.28
N VAL A 189 -17.49 3.04 17.56
CA VAL A 189 -17.56 2.36 16.25
C VAL A 189 -18.08 0.93 16.40
N ILE A 190 -17.58 0.16 17.35
CA ILE A 190 -18.05 -1.22 17.60
C ILE A 190 -19.53 -1.23 18.01
N ILE A 191 -19.98 -0.28 18.82
CA ILE A 191 -21.38 -0.17 19.23
C ILE A 191 -22.29 0.14 18.04
N PHE A 192 -21.78 0.88 17.06
CA PHE A 192 -22.53 1.26 15.87
C PHE A 192 -22.65 0.14 14.83
N LEU A 193 -21.57 -0.64 14.65
CA LEU A 193 -21.50 -1.77 13.72
C LEU A 193 -22.39 -2.95 14.16
#